data_AF-A0AA47B3Z0-F1
#
_entry.id   AF-A0AA47B3Z0-F1
#
_cell.length_a   1.000
_cell.length_b   1.000
_cell.length_c   1.000
_cell.angle_alpha   90.00
_cell.angle_beta   90.00
_cell.angle_gamma   90.00
#
_symmetry.space_group_name_H-M   'P 1'
#
loop_
_entity.id
_entity.type
_entity.pdbx_description
1 polymer ?
#
loop_
_entity_poly.entity_id
_entity_poly.type
_entity_poly.pdbx_seq_one_letter_code
_entity_poly.pdbx_strand_id
1 'polypeptide(L)'
;MKWRYFLFQLKSFLVNPKNVGLFIITIVLSLYFGLVSVPNHTVIEQVNPRPIRKEYIDNKAFLKVARGEVALAHKPGYHYFPSKRANDAVYTYPKVLAYDRKLLGALKKNDMNAYARYASMHYKYVDDLIFEKSNRAFLYPAAYNKNESYILEGHYGYQRTLHLYNALLESNKYKKTPLNKNILEERTALQVIQNSLSGWTVLLLVVMVCFFTADIVTNDRKYYTVLENIPLTKRTILWLKTGAVEVGVLLNFVVAGIIALFCIAPKYGLGSLKLNTVDYLGQINFKSTFRTETLGMYYLQFMIFAVIITFIFIRLTILLSIVLRNEYVAGILSSLFAISAKMLYFSLGMGFVYPVLEKLPMTYFSIGDSTTGNLAYLMDVPGWGFTAGIKPLLYLALTIEILLFLFTQIRSIPLVRRGD
;
A
#
# COMPACT_ATOMS: atom_id res chain seq x y z
N MET A 1 -3.49 -39.72 -12.76
CA MET A 1 -2.46 -39.80 -11.71
C MET A 1 -2.00 -38.44 -11.19
N LYS A 2 -1.61 -37.49 -12.06
CA LYS A 2 -1.18 -36.12 -11.67
C LYS A 2 -2.18 -35.41 -10.74
N TRP A 3 -3.47 -35.44 -11.06
CA TRP A 3 -4.52 -34.85 -10.24
C TRP A 3 -4.63 -35.48 -8.84
N ARG A 4 -4.56 -36.82 -8.75
CA ARG A 4 -4.58 -37.52 -7.44
C ARG A 4 -3.34 -37.16 -6.60
N TYR A 5 -2.17 -37.06 -7.21
CA TYR A 5 -0.95 -36.61 -6.53
C TYR A 5 -1.06 -35.16 -6.05
N PHE A 6 -1.61 -34.27 -6.89
CA PHE A 6 -1.88 -32.89 -6.51
C PHE A 6 -2.81 -32.79 -5.29
N LEU A 7 -3.95 -33.49 -5.32
CA LEU A 7 -4.90 -33.50 -4.20
C LEU A 7 -4.27 -34.09 -2.93
N PHE A 8 -3.44 -35.13 -3.07
CA PHE A 8 -2.68 -35.67 -1.95
C PHE A 8 -1.71 -34.62 -1.36
N GLN A 9 -0.94 -33.93 -2.21
CA GLN A 9 -0.02 -32.88 -1.77
C GLN A 9 -0.77 -31.71 -1.12
N LEU A 10 -1.92 -31.30 -1.67
CA LEU A 10 -2.76 -30.26 -1.10
C LEU A 10 -3.33 -30.67 0.27
N LYS A 11 -3.82 -31.91 0.41
CA LYS A 11 -4.29 -32.42 1.70
C LYS A 11 -3.17 -32.48 2.73
N SER A 12 -2.00 -33.00 2.34
CA SER A 12 -0.82 -33.04 3.21
C SER A 12 -0.35 -31.64 3.60
N PHE A 13 -0.43 -30.68 2.68
CA PHE A 13 -0.13 -29.27 2.96
C PHE A 13 -1.08 -28.67 4.01
N LEU A 14 -2.39 -28.90 3.88
CA LEU A 14 -3.41 -28.33 4.77
C LEU A 14 -3.43 -28.97 6.17
N VAL A 15 -3.02 -30.24 6.29
CA VAL A 15 -3.03 -30.99 7.56
C VAL A 15 -1.68 -30.95 8.27
N ASN A 16 -0.61 -30.49 7.60
CA ASN A 16 0.71 -30.37 8.21
C ASN A 16 0.64 -29.44 9.45
N PRO A 17 1.03 -29.91 10.66
CA PRO A 17 0.93 -29.13 11.90
C PRO A 17 1.63 -27.77 11.83
N LYS A 18 2.77 -27.68 11.13
CA LYS A 18 3.47 -26.40 10.90
C LYS A 18 2.60 -25.44 10.09
N ASN A 19 2.03 -25.93 8.98
CA ASN A 19 1.19 -25.11 8.12
C ASN A 19 -0.08 -24.69 8.84
N VAL A 20 -0.74 -25.60 9.58
CA VAL A 20 -1.88 -25.28 10.44
C VAL A 20 -1.51 -24.17 11.44
N GLY A 21 -0.33 -24.26 12.07
CA GLY A 21 0.20 -23.20 12.93
C GLY A 21 0.33 -21.85 12.21
N LEU A 22 0.86 -21.83 10.98
CA LEU A 22 0.94 -20.62 10.16
C LEU A 22 -0.43 -20.06 9.79
N PHE A 23 -1.41 -20.91 9.44
CA PHE A 23 -2.80 -20.49 9.21
C PHE A 23 -3.39 -19.82 10.47
N ILE A 24 -3.20 -20.44 11.65
CA ILE A 24 -3.67 -19.88 12.93
C ILE A 24 -3.01 -18.51 13.18
N ILE A 25 -1.70 -18.38 12.96
CA ILE A 25 -0.99 -17.10 13.09
C ILE A 25 -1.59 -16.04 12.16
N THR A 26 -1.83 -16.37 10.89
CA THR A 26 -2.44 -15.42 9.94
C THR A 26 -3.85 -15.00 10.37
N ILE A 27 -4.66 -15.94 10.88
CA ILE A 27 -5.99 -15.67 11.43
C ILE A 27 -5.91 -14.72 12.62
N VAL A 28 -5.03 -15.01 13.59
CA VAL A 28 -4.83 -14.17 14.79
C VAL A 28 -4.38 -12.76 14.41
N LEU A 29 -3.44 -12.64 13.47
CA LEU A 29 -2.99 -11.33 12.97
C LEU A 29 -4.12 -10.57 12.26
N SER A 30 -4.99 -11.27 11.53
CA SER A 30 -6.15 -10.66 10.85
C SER A 30 -7.20 -10.17 11.84
N LEU A 31 -7.46 -10.95 12.90
CA LEU A 31 -8.32 -10.55 14.02
C LEU A 31 -7.76 -9.35 14.76
N TYR A 32 -6.46 -9.37 15.11
CA TYR A 32 -5.79 -8.24 15.74
C TYR A 32 -5.86 -6.98 14.86
N PHE A 33 -5.61 -7.13 13.55
CA PHE A 33 -5.72 -6.04 12.60
C PHE A 33 -7.13 -5.43 12.61
N GLY A 34 -8.17 -6.23 12.43
CA GLY A 34 -9.55 -5.74 12.35
C GLY A 34 -10.14 -5.22 13.66
N LEU A 35 -9.82 -5.86 14.80
CA LEU A 35 -10.43 -5.56 16.10
C LEU A 35 -9.63 -4.56 16.94
N VAL A 36 -8.31 -4.48 16.77
CA VAL A 36 -7.44 -3.65 17.60
C VAL A 36 -6.77 -2.55 16.78
N SER A 37 -6.07 -2.92 15.71
CA SER A 37 -5.27 -1.96 14.93
C SER A 37 -6.16 -0.91 14.24
N VAL A 38 -7.17 -1.34 13.49
CA VAL A 38 -8.04 -0.44 12.71
C VAL A 38 -8.85 0.51 13.61
N PRO A 39 -9.47 0.07 14.72
CA PRO A 39 -10.20 0.98 15.61
C PRO A 39 -9.33 2.02 16.30
N ASN A 40 -8.08 1.68 16.63
CA ASN A 40 -7.15 2.58 17.31
C ASN A 40 -6.38 3.51 16.35
N HIS A 41 -6.47 3.27 15.03
CA HIS A 41 -5.82 4.10 14.04
C HIS A 41 -6.56 5.43 13.82
N THR A 42 -5.84 6.53 14.05
CA THR A 42 -6.28 7.89 13.73
C THR A 42 -5.91 8.23 12.29
N VAL A 43 -6.93 8.36 11.44
CA VAL A 43 -6.74 8.89 10.08
C VAL A 43 -6.33 10.36 10.16
N ILE A 44 -5.50 10.80 9.22
CA ILE A 44 -5.05 12.19 9.13
C ILE A 44 -6.23 13.08 8.72
N GLU A 45 -6.94 12.68 7.67
CA GLU A 45 -8.06 13.45 7.11
C GLU A 45 -9.38 13.08 7.79
N GLN A 46 -9.61 13.66 8.96
CA GLN A 46 -10.84 13.47 9.72
C GLN A 46 -11.92 14.46 9.31
N VAL A 47 -13.11 13.95 9.03
CA VAL A 47 -14.31 14.74 8.78
C VAL A 47 -14.91 15.13 10.14
N ASN A 48 -14.35 16.19 10.72
CA ASN A 48 -14.69 16.67 12.07
C ASN A 48 -14.97 18.19 12.07
N PRO A 49 -16.16 18.64 12.53
CA PRO A 49 -16.47 20.07 12.58
C PRO A 49 -15.70 20.84 13.65
N ARG A 50 -15.18 20.17 14.70
CA ARG A 50 -14.51 20.83 15.83
C ARG A 50 -13.22 21.57 15.42
N PRO A 51 -12.22 20.93 14.77
CA PRO A 51 -11.00 21.62 14.35
C PRO A 51 -11.31 22.76 13.36
N ILE A 52 -12.15 22.50 12.36
CA ILE A 52 -12.55 23.51 11.37
C ILE A 52 -13.22 24.73 12.04
N ARG A 53 -14.09 24.50 13.05
CA ARG A 53 -14.73 25.59 13.78
C ARG A 53 -13.74 26.40 14.62
N LYS A 54 -12.77 25.73 15.26
CA LYS A 54 -11.72 26.41 16.03
C LYS A 54 -10.89 27.30 15.11
N GLU A 55 -10.36 26.75 14.03
CA GLU A 55 -9.58 27.51 13.03
C GLU A 55 -10.40 28.66 12.44
N TYR A 56 -11.69 28.45 12.15
CA TYR A 56 -12.58 29.51 11.67
C TYR A 56 -12.68 30.69 12.64
N ILE A 57 -12.82 30.43 13.94
CA ILE A 57 -12.94 31.46 14.98
C ILE A 57 -11.60 32.21 15.12
N ASP A 58 -10.50 31.47 15.21
CA ASP A 58 -9.16 32.02 15.38
C ASP A 58 -8.76 32.89 14.19
N ASN A 59 -8.95 32.37 12.96
CA ASN A 59 -8.67 33.10 11.72
C ASN A 59 -9.57 34.34 11.57
N LYS A 60 -10.84 34.26 11.97
CA LYS A 60 -11.76 35.42 11.92
C LYS A 60 -11.34 36.49 12.93
N ALA A 61 -10.92 36.11 14.12
CA ALA A 61 -10.41 37.03 15.14
C ALA A 61 -9.12 37.70 14.67
N PHE A 62 -8.17 36.92 14.14
CA PHE A 62 -6.92 37.45 13.59
C PHE A 62 -7.15 38.41 12.42
N LEU A 63 -8.04 38.06 11.48
CA LEU A 63 -8.39 38.94 10.36
C LEU A 63 -8.96 40.28 10.81
N LYS A 64 -9.72 40.32 11.93
CA LYS A 64 -10.23 41.58 12.49
C LYS A 64 -9.09 42.48 12.97
N VAL A 65 -8.11 41.91 13.67
CA VAL A 65 -6.92 42.64 14.15
C VAL A 65 -6.09 43.13 12.96
N ALA A 66 -5.81 42.24 12.01
CA ALA A 66 -5.05 42.54 10.80
C ALA A 66 -5.67 43.68 9.97
N ARG A 67 -6.99 43.70 9.80
CA ARG A 67 -7.70 44.81 9.14
C ARG A 67 -7.53 46.14 9.89
N GLY A 68 -7.51 46.11 11.22
CA GLY A 68 -7.25 47.28 12.05
C GLY A 68 -5.84 47.84 11.83
N GLU A 69 -4.82 46.98 11.85
CA GLU A 69 -3.43 47.35 11.55
C GLU A 69 -3.29 47.97 10.15
N VAL A 70 -3.85 47.33 9.13
CA VAL A 70 -3.81 47.83 7.74
C VAL A 70 -4.58 49.14 7.61
N ALA A 71 -5.72 49.30 8.29
CA ALA A 71 -6.47 50.57 8.26
C ALA A 71 -5.70 51.72 8.92
N LEU A 72 -4.94 51.47 9.99
CA LEU A 72 -4.09 52.49 10.64
C LEU A 72 -2.99 53.00 9.70
N ALA A 73 -2.44 52.12 8.86
CA ALA A 73 -1.44 52.48 7.85
C ALA A 73 -1.96 53.44 6.78
N HIS A 74 -3.27 53.46 6.53
CA HIS A 74 -3.91 54.30 5.52
C HIS A 74 -4.54 55.58 6.10
N LYS A 75 -4.36 55.86 7.41
CA LYS A 75 -4.88 57.08 8.01
C LYS A 75 -4.00 58.29 7.66
N PRO A 76 -4.60 59.44 7.25
CA PRO A 76 -3.84 60.66 7.01
C PRO A 76 -3.07 61.09 8.27
N GLY A 77 -1.78 61.38 8.14
CA GLY A 77 -0.92 61.85 9.24
C GLY A 77 -0.32 60.77 10.13
N TYR A 78 -0.55 59.47 9.85
CA TYR A 78 0.07 58.36 10.58
C TYR A 78 1.05 57.59 9.69
N HIS A 79 2.31 57.47 10.12
CA HIS A 79 3.30 56.59 9.49
C HIS A 79 3.33 55.25 10.23
N TYR A 80 2.44 54.34 9.84
CA TYR A 80 2.39 52.99 10.40
C TYR A 80 2.60 51.97 9.29
N PHE A 81 3.58 51.10 9.44
CA PHE A 81 3.82 49.99 8.52
C PHE A 81 3.16 48.73 9.08
N PRO A 82 2.10 48.21 8.43
CA PRO A 82 1.42 47.02 8.92
C PRO A 82 2.35 45.82 8.83
N SER A 83 2.21 44.90 9.78
CA SER A 83 3.03 43.69 9.79
C SER A 83 2.81 42.88 8.51
N LYS A 84 3.86 42.20 8.01
CA LYS A 84 3.74 41.31 6.83
C LYS A 84 2.61 40.29 7.01
N ARG A 85 2.47 39.73 8.22
CA ARG A 85 1.39 38.81 8.59
C ARG A 85 0.00 39.44 8.50
N ALA A 86 -0.16 40.71 8.87
CA ALA A 86 -1.44 41.41 8.74
C ALA A 86 -1.83 41.63 7.27
N ASN A 87 -0.88 42.06 6.43
CA ASN A 87 -1.11 42.18 4.98
C ASN A 87 -1.48 40.83 4.35
N ASP A 88 -0.73 39.77 4.67
CA ASP A 88 -0.98 38.42 4.16
C ASP A 88 -2.36 37.91 4.60
N ALA A 89 -2.76 38.11 5.85
CA ALA A 89 -4.05 37.68 6.36
C ALA A 89 -5.22 38.44 5.72
N VAL A 90 -5.10 39.75 5.51
CA VAL A 90 -6.14 40.54 4.83
C VAL A 90 -6.39 40.03 3.41
N TYR A 91 -5.34 39.58 2.71
CA TYR A 91 -5.44 39.05 1.35
C TYR A 91 -5.94 37.59 1.31
N THR A 92 -5.48 36.73 2.23
CA THR A 92 -5.68 35.27 2.13
C THR A 92 -6.87 34.75 2.96
N TYR A 93 -7.06 35.25 4.18
CA TYR A 93 -8.03 34.69 5.14
C TYR A 93 -9.49 34.83 4.68
N PRO A 94 -9.93 35.89 3.95
CA PRO A 94 -11.30 35.95 3.45
C PRO A 94 -11.70 34.72 2.63
N LYS A 95 -10.78 34.17 1.83
CA LYS A 95 -11.05 32.99 1.00
C LYS A 95 -11.03 31.69 1.80
N VAL A 96 -10.08 31.55 2.74
CA VAL A 96 -10.03 30.40 3.68
C VAL A 96 -11.32 30.33 4.50
N LEU A 97 -11.71 31.44 5.14
CA LEU A 97 -12.94 31.54 5.93
C LEU A 97 -14.21 31.26 5.10
N ALA A 98 -14.22 31.61 3.81
CA ALA A 98 -15.33 31.29 2.93
C ALA A 98 -15.45 29.78 2.68
N TYR A 99 -14.33 29.06 2.56
CA TYR A 99 -14.32 27.59 2.47
C TYR A 99 -14.72 26.93 3.78
N ASP A 100 -14.15 27.34 4.92
CA ASP A 100 -14.50 26.83 6.25
C ASP A 100 -16.00 26.95 6.53
N ARG A 101 -16.59 28.10 6.20
CA ARG A 101 -18.04 28.31 6.36
C ARG A 101 -18.85 27.30 5.54
N LYS A 102 -18.41 27.02 4.30
CA LYS A 102 -19.07 26.05 3.42
C LYS A 102 -18.89 24.62 3.90
N LEU A 103 -17.71 24.27 4.41
CA LEU A 103 -17.42 22.97 5.02
C LEU A 103 -18.32 22.74 6.25
N LEU A 104 -18.35 23.69 7.18
CA LEU A 104 -19.22 23.62 8.36
C LEU A 104 -20.70 23.55 7.99
N GLY A 105 -21.12 24.28 6.94
CA GLY A 105 -22.46 24.22 6.40
C GLY A 105 -22.81 22.85 5.81
N ALA A 106 -21.88 22.24 5.07
CA ALA A 106 -22.02 20.90 4.50
C ALA A 106 -22.12 19.84 5.61
N LEU A 107 -21.27 19.91 6.64
CA LEU A 107 -21.33 19.03 7.80
C LEU A 107 -22.66 19.15 8.56
N LYS A 108 -23.17 20.38 8.75
CA LYS A 108 -24.47 20.61 9.39
C LYS A 108 -25.63 20.00 8.61
N LYS A 109 -25.54 19.98 7.28
CA LYS A 109 -26.54 19.39 6.38
C LYS A 109 -26.31 17.91 6.08
N ASN A 110 -25.24 17.31 6.62
CA ASN A 110 -24.76 15.98 6.27
C ASN A 110 -24.53 15.77 4.75
N ASP A 111 -24.17 16.84 4.03
CA ASP A 111 -23.91 16.82 2.58
C ASP A 111 -22.43 16.52 2.31
N MET A 112 -22.10 15.24 2.17
CA MET A 112 -20.73 14.78 1.94
C MET A 112 -20.18 15.15 0.56
N ASN A 113 -21.05 15.42 -0.43
CA ASN A 113 -20.62 15.87 -1.75
C ASN A 113 -20.17 17.33 -1.68
N ALA A 114 -20.95 18.18 -1.03
CA ALA A 114 -20.56 19.56 -0.79
C ALA A 114 -19.29 19.63 0.07
N TYR A 115 -19.17 18.76 1.10
CA TYR A 115 -17.97 18.67 1.91
C TYR A 115 -16.74 18.33 1.04
N ALA A 116 -16.77 17.22 0.30
CA ALA A 116 -15.63 16.79 -0.53
C ALA A 116 -15.23 17.86 -1.55
N ARG A 117 -16.21 18.54 -2.17
CA ARG A 117 -15.97 19.62 -3.15
C ARG A 117 -15.28 20.82 -2.53
N TYR A 118 -15.75 21.29 -1.38
CA TYR A 118 -15.15 22.47 -0.75
C TYR A 118 -13.85 22.14 -0.04
N ALA A 119 -13.70 20.92 0.46
CA ALA A 119 -12.45 20.48 1.05
C ALA A 119 -11.38 20.36 -0.04
N SER A 120 -11.68 19.79 -1.21
CA SER A 120 -10.73 19.74 -2.32
C SER A 120 -10.28 21.15 -2.75
N MET A 121 -11.21 22.09 -2.88
CA MET A 121 -10.89 23.50 -3.15
C MET A 121 -10.05 24.16 -2.04
N HIS A 122 -10.29 23.79 -0.78
CA HIS A 122 -9.54 24.26 0.37
C HIS A 122 -8.10 23.74 0.34
N TYR A 123 -7.89 22.43 0.20
CA TYR A 123 -6.55 21.83 0.07
C TYR A 123 -5.76 22.47 -1.07
N LYS A 124 -6.36 22.60 -2.26
CA LYS A 124 -5.70 23.23 -3.41
C LYS A 124 -5.24 24.65 -3.11
N TYR A 125 -6.08 25.43 -2.42
CA TYR A 125 -5.76 26.83 -2.14
C TYR A 125 -4.71 26.99 -1.05
N VAL A 126 -4.79 26.20 0.02
CA VAL A 126 -3.81 26.24 1.11
C VAL A 126 -2.45 25.69 0.65
N ASP A 127 -2.45 24.65 -0.17
CA ASP A 127 -1.23 24.11 -0.79
C ASP A 127 -0.52 25.16 -1.67
N ASP A 128 -1.25 25.85 -2.56
CA ASP A 128 -0.72 26.95 -3.38
C ASP A 128 -0.14 28.10 -2.52
N LEU A 129 -0.75 28.40 -1.38
CA LEU A 129 -0.23 29.40 -0.44
C LEU A 129 1.08 28.95 0.20
N ILE A 130 1.17 27.70 0.66
CA ILE A 130 2.35 27.20 1.37
C ILE A 130 3.49 26.90 0.39
N PHE A 131 3.23 26.14 -0.67
CA PHE A 131 4.25 25.59 -1.56
C PHE A 131 4.68 26.60 -2.64
N GLU A 132 3.76 27.06 -3.46
CA GLU A 132 4.06 27.94 -4.61
C GLU A 132 4.39 29.36 -4.17
N LYS A 133 3.61 29.91 -3.22
CA LYS A 133 3.77 31.29 -2.75
C LYS A 133 4.70 31.43 -1.54
N SER A 134 5.18 30.32 -0.99
CA SER A 134 6.07 30.30 0.18
C SER A 134 5.53 31.14 1.36
N ASN A 135 4.20 31.14 1.55
CA ASN A 135 3.55 31.96 2.58
C ASN A 135 3.72 31.31 3.95
N ARG A 136 4.67 31.86 4.74
CA ARG A 136 5.00 31.39 6.10
C ARG A 136 3.90 31.59 7.15
N ALA A 137 2.78 32.22 6.80
CA ALA A 137 1.62 32.32 7.69
C ALA A 137 0.80 31.01 7.73
N PHE A 138 1.02 30.10 6.78
CA PHE A 138 0.37 28.80 6.71
C PHE A 138 1.41 27.69 6.87
N LEU A 139 0.98 26.59 7.49
CA LEU A 139 1.81 25.39 7.71
C LEU A 139 0.96 24.16 7.45
N TYR A 140 1.61 23.11 6.96
CA TYR A 140 0.96 21.80 6.89
C TYR A 140 0.73 21.25 8.31
N PRO A 141 -0.36 20.50 8.53
CA PRO A 141 -0.60 19.80 9.79
C PRO A 141 0.60 18.92 10.17
N ALA A 142 0.96 18.92 11.46
CA ALA A 142 2.08 18.12 11.96
C ALA A 142 1.94 16.61 11.67
N ALA A 143 0.71 16.12 11.45
CA ALA A 143 0.45 14.74 11.05
C ALA A 143 1.08 14.33 9.71
N TYR A 144 1.39 15.31 8.85
CA TYR A 144 2.10 15.09 7.59
C TYR A 144 3.63 15.07 7.74
N ASN A 145 4.15 15.54 8.87
CA ASN A 145 5.57 15.71 9.09
C ASN A 145 6.16 14.45 9.74
N LYS A 146 6.56 13.48 8.92
CA LYS A 146 7.14 12.21 9.37
C LYS A 146 8.67 12.17 9.18
N ASN A 147 9.22 12.93 8.24
CA ASN A 147 10.67 13.02 7.97
C ASN A 147 11.18 14.47 7.99
N GLU A 148 12.47 14.68 7.68
CA GLU A 148 13.15 15.98 7.73
C GLU A 148 12.57 17.05 6.78
N SER A 149 11.80 16.66 5.75
CA SER A 149 11.22 17.57 4.75
C SER A 149 9.71 17.76 4.89
N TYR A 150 9.29 18.49 5.92
CA TYR A 150 7.87 18.76 6.23
C TYR A 150 7.09 19.42 5.08
N ILE A 151 7.77 20.20 4.23
CA ILE A 151 7.13 20.92 3.11
C ILE A 151 6.76 19.95 1.99
N LEU A 152 7.66 19.04 1.61
CA LEU A 152 7.41 18.08 0.53
C LEU A 152 6.34 17.05 0.94
N GLU A 153 6.41 16.54 2.16
CA GLU A 153 5.43 15.56 2.65
C GLU A 153 4.03 16.17 2.82
N GLY A 154 3.97 17.40 3.32
CA GLY A 154 2.73 18.15 3.43
C GLY A 154 2.12 18.49 2.07
N HIS A 155 2.95 18.91 1.11
CA HIS A 155 2.53 19.14 -0.27
C HIS A 155 1.96 17.87 -0.90
N TYR A 156 2.68 16.75 -0.81
CA TYR A 156 2.21 15.45 -1.28
C TYR A 156 0.88 15.05 -0.64
N GLY A 157 0.77 15.20 0.69
CA GLY A 157 -0.44 14.89 1.44
C GLY A 157 -1.65 15.70 0.97
N TYR A 158 -1.49 17.02 0.84
CA TYR A 158 -2.54 17.92 0.38
C TYR A 158 -2.96 17.63 -1.05
N GLN A 159 -2.00 17.40 -1.94
CA GLN A 159 -2.25 17.02 -3.34
C GLN A 159 -2.98 15.68 -3.42
N ARG A 160 -2.55 14.67 -2.65
CA ARG A 160 -3.22 13.36 -2.57
C ARG A 160 -4.68 13.54 -2.13
N THR A 161 -4.96 14.27 -1.06
CA THR A 161 -6.32 14.47 -0.55
C THR A 161 -7.19 15.25 -1.55
N LEU A 162 -6.65 16.30 -2.17
CA LEU A 162 -7.28 17.04 -3.26
C LEU A 162 -7.73 16.09 -4.38
N HIS A 163 -6.79 15.30 -4.90
CA HIS A 163 -7.07 14.39 -6.01
C HIS A 163 -8.04 13.27 -5.59
N LEU A 164 -7.91 12.74 -4.38
CA LEU A 164 -8.81 11.73 -3.82
C LEU A 164 -10.25 12.25 -3.77
N TYR A 165 -10.48 13.44 -3.22
CA TYR A 165 -11.83 13.99 -3.10
C TYR A 165 -12.46 14.28 -4.46
N ASN A 166 -11.67 14.75 -5.43
CA ASN A 166 -12.14 14.90 -6.81
C ASN A 166 -12.50 13.54 -7.44
N ALA A 167 -11.68 12.51 -7.24
CA ALA A 167 -11.93 11.16 -7.73
C ALA A 167 -13.17 10.52 -7.11
N LEU A 168 -13.42 10.77 -5.83
CA LEU A 168 -14.63 10.31 -5.10
C LEU A 168 -15.89 11.02 -5.61
N LEU A 169 -15.82 12.32 -5.89
CA LEU A 169 -16.93 13.07 -6.50
C LEU A 169 -17.27 12.55 -7.90
N GLU A 170 -16.27 12.24 -8.71
CA GLU A 170 -16.46 11.61 -10.02
C GLU A 170 -17.09 10.21 -9.88
N SER A 171 -16.64 9.42 -8.90
CA SER A 171 -17.23 8.10 -8.61
C SER A 171 -18.72 8.21 -8.26
N ASN A 172 -19.10 9.22 -7.49
CA ASN A 172 -20.51 9.48 -7.21
C ASN A 172 -21.27 9.82 -8.50
N LYS A 173 -20.77 10.80 -9.27
CA LYS A 173 -21.42 11.29 -10.48
C LYS A 173 -21.61 10.21 -11.55
N TYR A 174 -20.57 9.45 -11.86
CA TYR A 174 -20.57 8.51 -12.99
C TYR A 174 -20.90 7.07 -12.59
N LYS A 175 -20.57 6.66 -11.36
CA LYS A 175 -20.73 5.27 -10.89
C LYS A 175 -21.79 5.15 -9.79
N LYS A 176 -22.50 6.23 -9.48
CA LYS A 176 -23.61 6.30 -8.52
C LYS A 176 -23.27 5.74 -7.14
N THR A 177 -22.03 5.96 -6.69
CA THR A 177 -21.60 5.52 -5.35
C THR A 177 -21.82 6.65 -4.34
N PRO A 178 -22.75 6.51 -3.37
CA PRO A 178 -23.04 7.58 -2.43
C PRO A 178 -21.85 7.82 -1.49
N LEU A 179 -21.49 9.09 -1.31
CA LEU A 179 -20.44 9.47 -0.38
C LEU A 179 -20.98 9.53 1.05
N ASN A 180 -20.24 8.93 1.97
CA ASN A 180 -20.49 9.01 3.41
C ASN A 180 -19.18 9.40 4.11
N LYS A 181 -19.29 9.70 5.42
CA LYS A 181 -18.14 10.07 6.24
C LYS A 181 -17.01 9.04 6.18
N ASN A 182 -17.31 7.75 6.32
CA ASN A 182 -16.31 6.69 6.35
C ASN A 182 -15.56 6.55 5.01
N ILE A 183 -16.21 6.83 3.88
CA ILE A 183 -15.57 6.85 2.55
C ILE A 183 -14.56 7.99 2.44
N LEU A 184 -14.92 9.19 2.91
CA LEU A 184 -14.06 10.37 2.87
C LEU A 184 -12.85 10.26 3.82
N GLU A 185 -13.03 9.57 4.94
CA GLU A 185 -11.97 9.25 5.89
C GLU A 185 -11.18 7.98 5.51
N GLU A 186 -11.48 7.33 4.38
CA GLU A 186 -10.87 6.06 3.94
C GLU A 186 -10.98 4.91 4.97
N ARG A 187 -12.04 4.92 5.78
CA ARG A 187 -12.29 3.95 6.87
C ARG A 187 -13.09 2.72 6.45
N THR A 188 -13.65 2.69 5.24
CA THR A 188 -14.40 1.50 4.79
C THR A 188 -13.50 0.27 4.72
N ALA A 189 -14.06 -0.92 4.90
CA ALA A 189 -13.28 -2.16 4.99
C ALA A 189 -12.34 -2.37 3.79
N LEU A 190 -12.80 -2.11 2.57
CA LEU A 190 -11.97 -2.19 1.37
C LEU A 190 -10.84 -1.14 1.35
N GLN A 191 -11.11 0.12 1.68
CA GLN A 191 -10.06 1.18 1.70
C GLN A 191 -9.00 0.90 2.78
N VAL A 192 -9.43 0.43 3.95
CA VAL A 192 -8.51 0.09 5.05
C VAL A 192 -7.62 -1.10 4.69
N ILE A 193 -8.17 -2.13 4.05
CA ILE A 193 -7.38 -3.27 3.57
C ILE A 193 -6.39 -2.83 2.49
N GLN A 194 -6.80 -2.01 1.50
CA GLN A 194 -5.89 -1.42 0.52
C GLN A 194 -4.72 -0.69 1.19
N ASN A 195 -5.02 0.19 2.16
CA ASN A 195 -4.00 0.95 2.89
C ASN A 195 -3.09 0.05 3.75
N SER A 196 -3.58 -1.08 4.25
CA SER A 196 -2.73 -2.06 4.94
C SER A 196 -1.80 -2.78 3.98
N LEU A 197 -2.29 -3.11 2.78
CA LEU A 197 -1.52 -3.83 1.76
C LEU A 197 -0.41 -2.97 1.15
N SER A 198 -0.55 -1.64 1.13
CA SER A 198 0.55 -0.71 0.78
C SER A 198 1.62 -0.55 1.87
N GLY A 199 1.48 -1.23 3.02
CA GLY A 199 2.45 -1.19 4.11
C GLY A 199 3.43 -2.36 4.15
N TRP A 200 3.84 -2.72 5.36
CA TRP A 200 4.68 -3.90 5.65
C TRP A 200 3.91 -5.22 5.54
N THR A 201 2.57 -5.17 5.48
CA THR A 201 1.70 -6.35 5.44
C THR A 201 2.08 -7.31 4.32
N VAL A 202 2.30 -6.81 3.10
CA VAL A 202 2.66 -7.66 1.96
C VAL A 202 3.99 -8.37 2.18
N LEU A 203 4.99 -7.70 2.75
CA LEU A 203 6.28 -8.34 3.04
C LEU A 203 6.13 -9.46 4.07
N LEU A 204 5.32 -9.25 5.12
CA LEU A 204 5.02 -10.31 6.08
C LEU A 204 4.32 -11.50 5.41
N LEU A 205 3.39 -11.25 4.49
CA LEU A 205 2.72 -12.30 3.72
C LEU A 205 3.71 -13.07 2.83
N VAL A 206 4.64 -12.38 2.17
CA VAL A 206 5.71 -13.01 1.36
C VAL A 206 6.62 -13.88 2.24
N VAL A 207 7.01 -13.39 3.41
CA VAL A 207 7.80 -14.16 4.39
C VAL A 207 7.03 -15.42 4.82
N MET A 208 5.71 -15.33 5.07
CA MET A 208 4.89 -16.52 5.33
C MET A 208 4.94 -17.53 4.17
N VAL A 209 4.95 -17.08 2.91
CA VAL A 209 5.09 -17.97 1.74
C VAL A 209 6.39 -18.77 1.81
N CYS A 210 7.50 -18.12 2.16
CA CYS A 210 8.80 -18.79 2.34
C CYS A 210 8.70 -19.88 3.42
N PHE A 211 8.07 -19.58 4.56
CA PHE A 211 7.89 -20.55 5.64
C PHE A 211 6.94 -21.71 5.28
N PHE A 212 5.85 -21.45 4.55
CA PHE A 212 4.99 -22.52 4.02
C PHE A 212 5.75 -23.45 3.07
N THR A 213 6.72 -22.92 2.33
CA THR A 213 7.45 -23.68 1.30
C THR A 213 8.68 -24.42 1.83
N ALA A 214 9.31 -23.93 2.90
CA ALA A 214 10.64 -24.35 3.33
C ALA A 214 10.84 -25.88 3.53
N ASP A 215 9.80 -26.60 3.99
CA ASP A 215 9.89 -28.02 4.33
C ASP A 215 9.43 -28.99 3.22
N ILE A 216 9.00 -28.46 2.07
CA ILE A 216 8.30 -29.26 1.05
C ILE A 216 9.22 -30.21 0.30
N VAL A 217 10.48 -29.83 0.15
CA VAL A 217 11.50 -30.65 -0.50
C VAL A 217 12.27 -31.49 0.52
N THR A 218 12.43 -31.00 1.74
CA THR A 218 13.18 -31.70 2.80
C THR A 218 12.34 -32.82 3.45
N ASN A 219 11.03 -32.65 3.62
CA ASN A 219 10.15 -33.71 4.13
C ASN A 219 10.11 -34.92 3.20
N ASP A 220 10.19 -34.69 1.89
CA ASP A 220 10.30 -35.75 0.89
C ASP A 220 11.53 -36.64 1.08
N ARG A 221 12.64 -36.08 1.57
CA ARG A 221 13.85 -36.85 1.85
C ARG A 221 13.70 -37.77 3.05
N LYS A 222 12.78 -37.47 3.97
CA LYS A 222 12.48 -38.32 5.13
C LYS A 222 11.67 -39.56 4.74
N TYR A 223 10.85 -39.47 3.69
CA TYR A 223 9.93 -40.54 3.24
C TYR A 223 10.24 -41.00 1.80
N TYR A 224 11.50 -41.38 1.57
CA TYR A 224 12.07 -41.64 0.24
C TYR A 224 11.36 -42.77 -0.55
N THR A 225 10.99 -43.87 0.12
CA THR A 225 10.38 -45.05 -0.51
C THR A 225 9.04 -44.75 -1.17
N VAL A 226 8.34 -43.73 -0.68
CA VAL A 226 7.03 -43.33 -1.19
C VAL A 226 7.15 -42.57 -2.51
N LEU A 227 8.25 -41.83 -2.72
CA LEU A 227 8.47 -41.01 -3.92
C LEU A 227 9.10 -41.80 -5.07
N GLU A 228 9.93 -42.79 -4.77
CA GLU A 228 10.63 -43.61 -5.77
C GLU A 228 9.65 -44.46 -6.61
N ASN A 229 8.51 -44.83 -6.01
CA ASN A 229 7.47 -45.64 -6.65
C ASN A 229 6.42 -44.82 -7.43
N ILE A 230 6.59 -43.50 -7.53
CA ILE A 230 5.65 -42.65 -8.27
C ILE A 230 6.12 -42.52 -9.72
N PRO A 231 5.34 -42.95 -10.73
CA PRO A 231 5.70 -42.84 -12.15
C PRO A 231 5.44 -41.42 -12.68
N LEU A 232 6.03 -40.43 -12.02
CA LEU A 232 6.03 -39.02 -12.41
C LEU A 232 7.46 -38.51 -12.50
N THR A 233 7.75 -37.69 -13.50
CA THR A 233 9.06 -37.05 -13.61
C THR A 233 9.30 -36.09 -12.44
N LYS A 234 10.55 -35.96 -11.98
CA LYS A 234 10.94 -35.04 -10.89
C LYS A 234 10.42 -33.61 -11.13
N ARG A 235 10.46 -33.15 -12.39
CA ARG A 235 9.90 -31.86 -12.82
C ARG A 235 8.39 -31.78 -12.55
N THR A 236 7.63 -32.79 -12.96
CA THR A 236 6.18 -32.82 -12.72
C THR A 236 5.87 -32.80 -11.23
N ILE A 237 6.64 -33.51 -10.41
CA ILE A 237 6.47 -33.52 -8.95
C ILE A 237 6.66 -32.12 -8.36
N LEU A 238 7.73 -31.41 -8.73
CA LEU A 238 7.99 -30.04 -8.26
C LEU A 238 6.89 -29.06 -8.69
N TRP A 239 6.39 -29.19 -9.93
CA TRP A 239 5.28 -28.36 -10.42
C TRP A 239 3.97 -28.62 -9.67
N LEU A 240 3.62 -29.89 -9.40
CA LEU A 240 2.41 -30.22 -8.63
C LEU A 240 2.51 -29.76 -7.17
N LYS A 241 3.70 -29.83 -6.57
CA LYS A 241 3.97 -29.27 -5.23
C LYS A 241 3.82 -27.76 -5.22
N THR A 242 4.42 -27.07 -6.19
CA THR A 242 4.29 -25.61 -6.33
C THR A 242 2.83 -25.21 -6.36
N GLY A 243 2.03 -25.84 -7.23
CA GLY A 243 0.59 -25.55 -7.31
C GLY A 243 -0.16 -25.81 -5.99
N ALA A 244 0.20 -26.88 -5.25
CA ALA A 244 -0.45 -27.19 -3.98
C ALA A 244 -0.17 -26.10 -2.91
N VAL A 245 1.06 -25.59 -2.87
CA VAL A 245 1.45 -24.48 -1.99
C VAL A 245 0.76 -23.20 -2.39
N GLU A 246 0.79 -22.88 -3.68
CA GLU A 246 0.21 -21.65 -4.21
C GLU A 246 -1.28 -21.57 -3.90
N VAL A 247 -2.03 -22.66 -4.12
CA VAL A 247 -3.45 -22.74 -3.73
C VAL A 247 -3.62 -22.60 -2.22
N GLY A 248 -2.81 -23.29 -1.41
CA GLY A 248 -2.92 -23.22 0.05
C GLY A 248 -2.60 -21.83 0.63
N VAL A 249 -1.57 -21.17 0.11
CA VAL A 249 -1.16 -19.82 0.51
C VAL A 249 -2.20 -18.78 0.09
N LEU A 250 -2.68 -18.84 -1.16
CA LEU A 250 -3.72 -17.92 -1.64
C LEU A 250 -5.03 -18.12 -0.85
N LEU A 251 -5.38 -19.36 -0.52
CA LEU A 251 -6.52 -19.65 0.36
C LEU A 251 -6.32 -18.99 1.74
N ASN A 252 -5.13 -19.10 2.33
CA ASN A 252 -4.82 -18.45 3.60
C ASN A 252 -5.00 -16.92 3.53
N PHE A 253 -4.52 -16.28 2.46
CA PHE A 253 -4.67 -14.84 2.26
C PHE A 253 -6.13 -14.42 2.07
N VAL A 254 -6.92 -15.23 1.34
CA VAL A 254 -8.36 -14.99 1.16
C VAL A 254 -9.10 -15.11 2.51
N VAL A 255 -8.82 -16.14 3.30
CA VAL A 255 -9.41 -16.33 4.63
C VAL A 255 -9.06 -15.16 5.55
N ALA A 256 -7.79 -14.74 5.58
CA ALA A 256 -7.32 -13.58 6.32
C ALA A 256 -8.07 -12.29 5.92
N GLY A 257 -8.21 -12.05 4.61
CA GLY A 257 -8.96 -10.92 4.06
C GLY A 257 -10.44 -10.95 4.46
N ILE A 258 -11.08 -12.11 4.40
CA ILE A 258 -12.48 -12.30 4.81
C ILE A 258 -12.66 -11.98 6.30
N ILE A 259 -11.76 -12.47 7.17
CA ILE A 259 -11.80 -12.18 8.60
C ILE A 259 -11.67 -10.67 8.85
N ALA A 260 -10.72 -10.00 8.20
CA ALA A 260 -10.54 -8.56 8.31
C ALA A 260 -11.81 -7.81 7.84
N LEU A 261 -12.43 -8.22 6.74
CA LEU A 261 -13.70 -7.65 6.26
C LEU A 261 -14.81 -7.79 7.30
N PHE A 262 -14.99 -8.99 7.89
CA PHE A 262 -16.03 -9.21 8.90
C PHE A 262 -15.79 -8.42 10.20
N CYS A 263 -14.54 -8.15 10.56
CA CYS A 263 -14.23 -7.31 11.73
C CYS A 263 -14.51 -5.82 11.47
N ILE A 264 -14.19 -5.32 10.27
CA ILE A 264 -14.19 -3.87 9.96
C ILE A 264 -15.55 -3.40 9.42
N ALA A 265 -16.20 -4.20 8.55
CA ALA A 265 -17.41 -3.81 7.85
C ALA A 265 -18.60 -3.46 8.76
N PRO A 266 -18.85 -4.13 9.91
CA PRO A 266 -19.95 -3.75 10.79
C PRO A 266 -19.83 -2.33 11.36
N LYS A 267 -18.60 -1.85 11.59
CA LYS A 267 -18.35 -0.54 12.20
C LYS A 267 -18.24 0.58 11.17
N TYR A 268 -17.58 0.31 10.04
CA TYR A 268 -17.24 1.37 9.07
C TYR A 268 -17.88 1.20 7.69
N GLY A 269 -18.62 0.10 7.47
CA GLY A 269 -19.18 -0.28 6.18
C GLY A 269 -18.17 -1.00 5.29
N LEU A 270 -18.68 -1.79 4.34
CA LEU A 270 -17.85 -2.58 3.42
C LEU A 270 -17.03 -1.71 2.46
N GLY A 271 -17.64 -0.64 1.94
CA GLY A 271 -17.11 0.14 0.82
C GLY A 271 -17.63 -0.38 -0.53
N SER A 272 -17.02 0.07 -1.63
CA SER A 272 -17.40 -0.36 -2.99
C SER A 272 -16.18 -0.45 -3.89
N LEU A 273 -16.06 -1.54 -4.65
CA LEU A 273 -15.00 -1.70 -5.66
C LEU A 273 -15.06 -0.64 -6.77
N LYS A 274 -16.20 0.04 -6.93
CA LYS A 274 -16.37 1.13 -7.90
C LYS A 274 -15.84 2.48 -7.42
N LEU A 275 -15.49 2.60 -6.13
CA LEU A 275 -14.86 3.81 -5.61
C LEU A 275 -13.53 4.03 -6.31
N ASN A 276 -13.27 5.27 -6.70
CA ASN A 276 -11.95 5.65 -7.18
C ASN A 276 -11.02 5.89 -5.99
N THR A 277 -9.79 5.43 -6.15
CA THR A 277 -8.61 5.78 -5.38
C THR A 277 -7.67 6.61 -6.26
N VAL A 278 -6.62 7.16 -5.66
CA VAL A 278 -5.57 7.89 -6.37
C VAL A 278 -4.23 7.20 -6.20
N ASP A 279 -3.50 7.12 -7.29
CA ASP A 279 -2.12 6.64 -7.33
C ASP A 279 -1.21 7.80 -7.72
N TYR A 280 -0.09 7.94 -7.02
CA TYR A 280 0.92 8.91 -7.39
C TYR A 280 1.74 8.41 -8.58
N LEU A 281 1.91 9.25 -9.59
CA LEU A 281 2.59 8.91 -10.83
C LEU A 281 4.05 9.36 -10.89
N GLY A 282 4.60 10.03 -9.86
CA GLY A 282 5.94 10.63 -9.92
C GLY A 282 5.92 12.09 -10.41
N GLN A 283 6.95 12.87 -10.05
CA GLN A 283 7.14 14.21 -10.59
C GLN A 283 8.00 14.17 -11.86
N ILE A 284 7.39 14.34 -13.04
CA ILE A 284 8.07 14.94 -14.19
C ILE A 284 7.13 15.97 -14.83
N ASN A 285 7.59 17.23 -14.89
CA ASN A 285 7.11 18.31 -15.75
C ASN A 285 5.63 18.22 -16.21
N PHE A 286 4.73 18.61 -15.30
CA PHE A 286 3.48 19.35 -15.56
C PHE A 286 2.40 18.79 -16.52
N LYS A 287 1.96 17.52 -16.38
CA LYS A 287 0.63 17.13 -16.94
C LYS A 287 -0.33 16.42 -16.01
N SER A 288 0.09 15.45 -15.20
CA SER A 288 -0.75 14.89 -14.13
C SER A 288 0.09 14.10 -13.12
N THR A 289 0.15 14.58 -11.89
CA THR A 289 0.93 13.97 -10.80
C THR A 289 0.23 12.76 -10.17
N PHE A 290 -1.09 12.65 -10.37
CA PHE A 290 -1.92 11.56 -9.86
C PHE A 290 -2.73 10.92 -10.97
N ARG A 291 -2.97 9.63 -10.85
CA ARG A 291 -3.90 8.85 -11.67
C ARG A 291 -5.06 8.39 -10.79
N THR A 292 -6.26 8.44 -11.34
CA THR A 292 -7.45 7.88 -10.69
C THR A 292 -7.70 6.48 -11.19
N GLU A 293 -7.78 5.51 -10.29
CA GLU A 293 -8.16 4.13 -10.61
C GLU A 293 -9.28 3.66 -9.68
N THR A 294 -10.02 2.62 -10.06
CA THR A 294 -11.01 2.02 -9.16
C THR A 294 -10.35 1.09 -8.14
N LEU A 295 -10.93 0.97 -6.95
CA LEU A 295 -10.54 -0.04 -5.97
C LEU A 295 -10.57 -1.45 -6.57
N GLY A 296 -11.54 -1.76 -7.43
CA GLY A 296 -11.58 -3.03 -8.15
C GLY A 296 -10.35 -3.28 -9.03
N MET A 297 -9.88 -2.25 -9.75
CA MET A 297 -8.67 -2.34 -10.57
C MET A 297 -7.42 -2.51 -9.69
N TYR A 298 -7.34 -1.79 -8.57
CA TYR A 298 -6.28 -1.97 -7.59
C TYR A 298 -6.20 -3.42 -7.09
N TYR A 299 -7.33 -4.01 -6.66
CA TYR A 299 -7.35 -5.39 -6.19
C TYR A 299 -7.02 -6.40 -7.29
N LEU A 300 -7.42 -6.14 -8.53
CA LEU A 300 -7.04 -6.99 -9.66
C LEU A 300 -5.52 -6.97 -9.89
N GLN A 301 -4.92 -5.78 -9.94
CA GLN A 301 -3.46 -5.62 -10.07
C GLN A 301 -2.73 -6.27 -8.90
N PHE A 302 -3.21 -6.08 -7.67
CA PHE A 302 -2.70 -6.71 -6.47
C PHE A 302 -2.73 -8.24 -6.59
N MET A 303 -3.85 -8.83 -7.02
CA MET A 303 -3.98 -10.29 -7.16
C MET A 303 -3.02 -10.85 -8.22
N ILE A 304 -2.85 -10.15 -9.34
CA ILE A 304 -1.88 -10.54 -10.38
C ILE A 304 -0.45 -10.56 -9.80
N PHE A 305 -0.06 -9.49 -9.10
CA PHE A 305 1.25 -9.42 -8.44
C PHE A 305 1.41 -10.46 -7.33
N ALA A 306 0.37 -10.70 -6.54
CA ALA A 306 0.37 -11.71 -5.48
C ALA A 306 0.67 -13.09 -6.06
N VAL A 307 -0.05 -13.52 -7.10
CA VAL A 307 0.20 -14.80 -7.79
C VAL A 307 1.66 -14.89 -8.26
N ILE A 308 2.13 -13.90 -9.03
CA ILE A 308 3.49 -13.90 -9.60
C ILE A 308 4.56 -13.96 -8.48
N ILE A 309 4.43 -13.14 -7.44
CA ILE A 309 5.41 -13.05 -6.36
C ILE A 309 5.35 -14.30 -5.49
N THR A 310 4.17 -14.82 -5.15
CA THR A 310 4.07 -16.10 -4.44
C THR A 310 4.73 -17.22 -5.23
N PHE A 311 4.50 -17.29 -6.54
CA PHE A 311 5.15 -18.25 -7.42
C PHE A 311 6.68 -18.12 -7.37
N ILE A 312 7.21 -16.90 -7.51
CA ILE A 312 8.66 -16.62 -7.45
C ILE A 312 9.25 -17.10 -6.12
N PHE A 313 8.63 -16.75 -4.98
CA PHE A 313 9.17 -17.12 -3.67
C PHE A 313 9.02 -18.61 -3.36
N ILE A 314 7.96 -19.27 -3.82
CA ILE A 314 7.85 -20.73 -3.75
C ILE A 314 9.01 -21.37 -4.52
N ARG A 315 9.24 -20.94 -5.77
CA ARG A 315 10.30 -21.49 -6.63
C ARG A 315 11.69 -21.21 -6.10
N LEU A 316 11.94 -20.00 -5.61
CA LEU A 316 13.19 -19.61 -4.99
C LEU A 316 13.47 -20.47 -3.75
N THR A 317 12.46 -20.66 -2.88
CA THR A 317 12.61 -21.45 -1.66
C THR A 317 12.87 -22.92 -1.99
N ILE A 318 12.18 -23.49 -3.00
CA ILE A 318 12.45 -24.84 -3.50
C ILE A 318 13.89 -24.96 -4.01
N LEU A 319 14.35 -24.00 -4.84
CA LEU A 319 15.72 -23.98 -5.37
C LEU A 319 16.75 -23.97 -4.24
N LEU A 320 16.60 -23.04 -3.28
CA LEU A 320 17.49 -22.95 -2.13
C LEU A 320 17.46 -24.21 -1.27
N SER A 321 16.28 -24.83 -1.07
CA SER A 321 16.15 -26.08 -0.32
C SER A 321 16.86 -27.25 -1.00
N ILE A 322 16.85 -27.29 -2.34
CA ILE A 322 17.59 -28.29 -3.12
C ILE A 322 19.11 -28.06 -2.97
N VAL A 323 19.56 -26.81 -3.14
CA VAL A 323 20.98 -26.44 -3.14
C VAL A 323 21.62 -26.59 -1.76
N LEU A 324 20.99 -26.01 -0.73
CA LEU A 324 21.53 -25.91 0.63
C LEU A 324 21.22 -27.13 1.49
N ARG A 325 20.24 -27.95 1.06
CA ARG A 325 19.81 -29.17 1.74
C ARG A 325 19.33 -28.95 3.19
N ASN A 326 18.95 -27.72 3.54
CA ASN A 326 18.47 -27.35 4.86
C ASN A 326 17.25 -26.43 4.73
N GLU A 327 16.12 -26.83 5.31
CA GLU A 327 14.85 -26.11 5.26
C GLU A 327 14.91 -24.75 5.96
N TYR A 328 15.57 -24.67 7.12
CA TYR A 328 15.68 -23.44 7.90
C TYR A 328 16.51 -22.40 7.15
N VAL A 329 17.66 -22.80 6.60
CA VAL A 329 18.53 -21.88 5.86
C VAL A 329 17.85 -21.40 4.58
N ALA A 330 17.15 -22.30 3.86
CA ALA A 330 16.42 -21.93 2.66
C ALA A 330 15.27 -20.94 2.95
N GLY A 331 14.50 -21.16 4.02
CA GLY A 331 13.44 -20.27 4.47
C GLY A 331 13.96 -18.89 4.92
N ILE A 332 15.07 -18.86 5.66
CA ILE A 332 15.69 -17.60 6.12
C ILE A 332 16.24 -16.80 4.94
N LEU A 333 17.02 -17.42 4.04
CA LEU A 333 17.62 -16.70 2.91
C LEU A 333 16.57 -16.18 1.92
N SER A 334 15.53 -16.97 1.63
CA SER A 334 14.41 -16.50 0.80
C SER A 334 13.66 -15.34 1.46
N SER A 335 13.46 -15.38 2.78
CA SER A 335 12.83 -14.28 3.53
C SER A 335 13.70 -13.01 3.57
N LEU A 336 15.02 -13.15 3.75
CA LEU A 336 15.96 -12.02 3.65
C LEU A 336 15.94 -11.40 2.26
N PHE A 337 15.87 -12.23 1.22
CA PHE A 337 15.74 -11.76 -0.16
C PHE A 337 14.42 -11.02 -0.42
N ALA A 338 13.33 -11.40 0.26
CA ALA A 338 12.05 -10.70 0.16
C ALA A 338 12.10 -9.27 0.74
N ILE A 339 12.84 -9.08 1.83
CA ILE A 339 12.87 -7.82 2.59
C ILE A 339 13.97 -6.87 2.09
N SER A 340 14.95 -7.38 1.32
CA SER A 340 16.18 -6.69 0.93
C SER A 340 15.94 -5.29 0.32
N ALA A 341 15.04 -5.15 -0.65
CA ALA A 341 14.81 -3.86 -1.30
C ALA A 341 14.31 -2.77 -0.34
N LYS A 342 13.32 -3.11 0.47
CA LYS A 342 12.71 -2.14 1.41
C LYS A 342 13.70 -1.69 2.48
N MET A 343 14.67 -2.53 2.84
CA MET A 343 15.71 -2.18 3.82
C MET A 343 16.93 -1.48 3.21
N LEU A 344 17.30 -1.82 1.98
CA LEU A 344 18.57 -1.36 1.40
C LEU A 344 18.46 -0.04 0.63
N TYR A 345 17.35 0.20 -0.07
CA TYR A 345 17.30 1.35 -0.99
C TYR A 345 15.92 2.02 -1.16
N PHE A 346 14.92 1.67 -0.36
CA PHE A 346 13.64 2.40 -0.38
C PHE A 346 13.78 3.70 0.43
N SER A 347 14.18 4.77 -0.25
CA SER A 347 14.26 6.12 0.31
C SER A 347 13.90 7.14 -0.76
N LEU A 348 13.37 8.29 -0.32
CA LEU A 348 12.99 9.41 -1.19
C LEU A 348 14.12 9.76 -2.16
N GLY A 349 13.84 9.80 -3.46
CA GLY A 349 14.78 10.20 -4.51
C GLY A 349 15.78 9.13 -4.97
N MET A 350 15.75 7.91 -4.40
CA MET A 350 16.71 6.86 -4.78
C MET A 350 16.56 6.39 -6.23
N GLY A 351 15.34 6.38 -6.77
CA GLY A 351 15.12 6.00 -8.17
C GLY A 351 15.64 7.05 -9.15
N PHE A 352 15.60 8.33 -8.77
CA PHE A 352 16.17 9.42 -9.55
C PHE A 352 17.69 9.30 -9.64
N VAL A 353 18.36 8.98 -8.52
CA VAL A 353 19.83 8.81 -8.47
C VAL A 353 20.27 7.51 -9.16
N TYR A 354 19.52 6.42 -8.95
CA TYR A 354 19.85 5.10 -9.48
C TYR A 354 18.73 4.51 -10.34
N PRO A 355 18.58 4.95 -11.61
CA PRO A 355 17.53 4.45 -12.51
C PRO A 355 17.59 2.94 -12.77
N VAL A 356 18.76 2.32 -12.57
CA VAL A 356 18.93 0.86 -12.70
C VAL A 356 18.06 0.06 -11.74
N LEU A 357 17.65 0.65 -10.60
CA LEU A 357 16.79 0.00 -9.62
C LEU A 357 15.40 -0.34 -10.20
N GLU A 358 14.95 0.35 -11.25
CA GLU A 358 13.71 0.03 -11.97
C GLU A 358 13.73 -1.39 -12.55
N LYS A 359 14.91 -1.88 -12.95
CA LYS A 359 15.09 -3.19 -13.59
C LYS A 359 15.24 -4.31 -12.56
N LEU A 360 15.40 -3.98 -11.28
CA LEU A 360 15.57 -4.98 -10.22
C LEU A 360 14.20 -5.52 -9.80
N PRO A 361 14.01 -6.85 -9.77
CA PRO A 361 12.74 -7.45 -9.36
C PRO A 361 12.40 -7.14 -7.90
N MET A 362 13.42 -6.96 -7.05
CA MET A 362 13.25 -6.67 -5.62
C MET A 362 12.50 -5.36 -5.38
N THR A 363 12.60 -4.39 -6.30
CA THR A 363 11.89 -3.11 -6.25
C THR A 363 10.37 -3.29 -6.26
N TYR A 364 9.87 -4.41 -6.78
CA TYR A 364 8.44 -4.68 -6.94
C TYR A 364 7.90 -5.73 -5.96
N PHE A 365 8.72 -6.24 -5.03
CA PHE A 365 8.24 -7.19 -4.00
C PHE A 365 7.26 -6.53 -3.02
N SER A 366 7.33 -5.21 -2.85
CA SER A 366 6.29 -4.46 -2.15
C SER A 366 5.10 -4.21 -3.08
N ILE A 367 4.22 -5.20 -3.19
CA ILE A 367 3.05 -5.20 -4.10
C ILE A 367 2.19 -3.97 -3.90
N GLY A 368 1.83 -3.67 -2.65
CA GLY A 368 0.94 -2.56 -2.36
C GLY A 368 1.58 -1.22 -2.67
N ASP A 369 2.87 -1.03 -2.37
CA ASP A 369 3.57 0.21 -2.72
C ASP A 369 3.65 0.40 -4.25
N SER A 370 3.83 -0.70 -4.97
CA SER A 370 3.92 -0.73 -6.44
C SER A 370 2.57 -0.49 -7.14
N THR A 371 1.46 -0.67 -6.43
CA THR A 371 0.10 -0.52 -6.97
C THR A 371 -0.54 0.81 -6.54
N THR A 372 -0.25 1.34 -5.34
CA THR A 372 -0.81 2.64 -4.88
C THR A 372 0.02 3.86 -5.29
N GLY A 373 1.09 3.68 -6.07
CA GLY A 373 2.00 4.76 -6.45
C GLY A 373 2.94 5.26 -5.34
N ASN A 374 2.91 4.64 -4.16
CA ASN A 374 3.89 4.93 -3.09
C ASN A 374 5.32 4.65 -3.55
N LEU A 375 5.52 3.63 -4.39
CA LEU A 375 6.82 3.34 -4.97
C LEU A 375 7.33 4.51 -5.83
N ALA A 376 6.48 5.06 -6.70
CA ALA A 376 6.84 6.23 -7.52
C ALA A 376 7.11 7.47 -6.65
N TYR A 377 6.42 7.60 -5.52
CA TYR A 377 6.69 8.67 -4.54
C TYR A 377 8.04 8.50 -3.88
N LEU A 378 8.32 7.33 -3.32
CA LEU A 378 9.61 7.05 -2.68
C LEU A 378 10.76 7.12 -3.68
N MET A 379 10.57 6.67 -4.91
CA MET A 379 11.64 6.66 -5.90
C MET A 379 11.81 8.01 -6.60
N ASP A 380 10.84 8.91 -6.47
CA ASP A 380 10.73 10.20 -7.14
C ASP A 380 10.89 10.13 -8.67
N VAL A 381 10.40 9.05 -9.27
CA VAL A 381 10.47 8.82 -10.72
C VAL A 381 9.13 8.30 -11.23
N PRO A 382 8.62 8.86 -12.34
CA PRO A 382 7.35 8.42 -12.88
C PRO A 382 7.46 7.11 -13.67
N GLY A 383 6.31 6.44 -13.78
CA GLY A 383 6.19 5.18 -14.53
C GLY A 383 6.59 3.95 -13.73
N TRP A 384 7.18 4.11 -12.55
CA TRP A 384 7.49 3.00 -11.65
C TRP A 384 6.20 2.55 -10.95
N GLY A 385 5.86 1.27 -11.08
CA GLY A 385 4.64 0.72 -10.51
C GLY A 385 4.25 -0.61 -11.17
N PHE A 386 2.95 -0.89 -11.22
CA PHE A 386 2.42 -2.16 -11.71
C PHE A 386 2.95 -2.56 -13.10
N THR A 387 2.85 -1.70 -14.11
CA THR A 387 3.25 -2.03 -15.48
C THR A 387 4.76 -2.22 -15.63
N ALA A 388 5.56 -1.41 -14.95
CA ALA A 388 7.02 -1.54 -14.97
C ALA A 388 7.49 -2.82 -14.26
N GLY A 389 6.82 -3.21 -13.18
CA GLY A 389 7.19 -4.37 -12.37
C GLY A 389 6.96 -5.74 -13.01
N ILE A 390 6.05 -5.86 -13.98
CA ILE A 390 5.75 -7.15 -14.63
C ILE A 390 7.02 -7.73 -15.29
N LYS A 391 7.77 -6.93 -16.05
CA LYS A 391 8.92 -7.45 -16.82
C LYS A 391 10.04 -7.97 -15.90
N PRO A 392 10.55 -7.20 -14.91
CA PRO A 392 11.58 -7.69 -13.98
C PRO A 392 11.16 -8.95 -13.22
N LEU A 393 9.89 -9.03 -12.78
CA LEU A 393 9.38 -10.20 -12.06
C LEU A 393 9.34 -11.44 -12.96
N LEU A 394 8.88 -11.31 -14.21
CA LEU A 394 8.88 -12.42 -15.17
C LEU A 394 10.30 -12.87 -15.52
N TYR A 395 11.25 -11.94 -15.68
CA TYR A 395 12.66 -12.31 -15.89
C TYR A 395 13.22 -13.07 -14.70
N LEU A 396 12.96 -12.64 -13.46
CA LEU A 396 13.37 -13.37 -12.27
C LEU A 396 12.77 -14.77 -12.21
N ALA A 397 11.45 -14.90 -12.48
CA ALA A 397 10.77 -16.18 -12.51
C ALA A 397 11.40 -17.13 -13.54
N LEU A 398 11.72 -16.62 -14.74
CA LEU A 398 12.40 -17.38 -15.78
C LEU A 398 13.81 -17.79 -15.36
N THR A 399 14.60 -16.89 -14.77
CA THR A 399 15.94 -17.21 -14.27
C THR A 399 15.89 -18.32 -13.22
N ILE A 400 14.95 -18.26 -12.27
CA ILE A 400 14.79 -19.29 -11.24
C ILE A 400 14.40 -20.63 -11.87
N GLU A 401 13.49 -20.65 -12.85
CA GLU A 401 13.09 -21.90 -13.53
C GLU A 401 14.25 -22.50 -14.35
N ILE A 402 15.07 -21.67 -15.01
CA ILE A 402 16.29 -22.13 -15.70
C ILE A 402 17.27 -22.75 -14.70
N LEU A 403 17.51 -22.08 -13.57
CA LEU A 403 18.40 -22.61 -12.52
C LEU A 403 17.87 -23.93 -11.96
N LEU A 404 16.56 -24.01 -11.65
CA LEU A 404 15.92 -25.25 -11.22
C LEU A 404 16.11 -26.36 -12.26
N PHE A 405 15.91 -26.05 -13.54
CA PHE A 405 16.13 -27.00 -14.63
C PHE A 405 17.57 -27.51 -14.65
N LEU A 406 18.56 -26.63 -14.63
CA LEU A 406 19.98 -26.98 -14.61
C LEU A 406 20.33 -27.84 -13.39
N PHE A 407 19.86 -27.47 -12.20
CA PHE A 407 20.11 -28.25 -10.98
C PHE A 407 19.44 -29.63 -10.99
N THR A 408 18.29 -29.77 -11.67
CA THR A 408 17.63 -31.08 -11.84
C THR A 408 18.31 -31.99 -12.85
N GLN A 409 19.10 -31.44 -13.78
CA GLN A 409 19.81 -32.17 -14.84
C GLN A 409 21.27 -32.50 -14.47
N ILE A 410 22.01 -31.51 -13.94
CA ILE A 410 23.48 -31.59 -13.75
C ILE A 410 23.85 -32.39 -12.51
N ARG A 411 23.14 -32.18 -11.40
CA ARG A 411 23.25 -33.08 -10.26
C ARG A 411 22.24 -34.19 -10.53
N SER A 412 22.69 -35.44 -10.56
CA SER A 412 21.81 -36.53 -10.14
C SER A 412 21.37 -36.15 -8.75
N ILE A 413 20.26 -35.41 -8.59
CA ILE A 413 19.83 -34.91 -7.29
C ILE A 413 19.82 -36.15 -6.42
N PRO A 414 20.76 -36.28 -5.46
CA PRO A 414 20.60 -37.30 -4.46
C PRO A 414 19.46 -36.70 -3.66
N LEU A 415 18.25 -37.11 -4.01
CA LEU A 415 17.14 -37.16 -3.06
C LEU A 415 17.52 -38.12 -1.91
N VAL A 416 18.68 -38.77 -2.01
CA VAL A 416 19.17 -39.96 -1.32
C VAL A 416 20.54 -39.64 -0.71
N ARG A 417 20.65 -39.79 0.60
CA ARG A 417 21.89 -40.31 1.19
C ARG A 417 21.64 -41.82 1.26
N ARG A 418 22.34 -42.64 0.47
CA ARG A 418 22.43 -44.06 0.83
C ARG A 418 23.19 -44.04 2.14
N GLY A 419 22.58 -44.55 3.20
CA GLY A 419 23.31 -44.79 4.43
C GLY A 419 24.41 -45.78 4.08
N ASP A 420 25.65 -45.32 4.19
CA ASP A 420 26.77 -46.17 4.54
C ASP A 420 26.91 -46.09 6.06
#